data_AF-A0A364LF90-F1
#
_entry.id   AF-A0A364LF90-F1
#
_cell.length_a   1.000
_cell.length_b   1.000
_cell.length_c   1.000
_cell.angle_alpha   90.00
_cell.angle_beta   90.00
_cell.angle_gamma   90.00
#
_symmetry.space_group_name_H-M   'P 1'
#
loop_
_entity.id
_entity.type
_entity.pdbx_description
1 polymer ?
#
loop_
_entity_poly.entity_id
_entity_poly.type
_entity_poly.pdbx_seq_one_letter_code
_entity_poly.pdbx_strand_id
1 'polypeptide(L)'
;MIFLEVLMNRIERLRRTALLCCHFVRNYAYYRGGWVDGISMANNKFWITVQNNFLDISILEWMKLFGSYTDKHHWTKIIRDSETFKVKMLDYCNLSEGEFNKDRENIKKYRDKFVGHLDSEKVMNIPKLHNALNTVKYYYKCVYVELPFDSRFHLPSDLEEYYDNCLYDSKSVFQSIKGM
;
A
#
# COMPACT_ATOMS: atom_id res chain seq x y z
N MET A 1 -32.78 12.85 10.36
CA MET A 1 -32.46 11.56 9.71
C MET A 1 -31.05 11.16 10.14
N ILE A 2 -30.95 10.42 11.25
CA ILE A 2 -29.66 9.93 11.76
C ILE A 2 -29.32 8.71 10.92
N PHE A 3 -28.32 8.82 10.06
CA PHE A 3 -27.69 7.64 9.48
C PHE A 3 -27.10 6.85 10.66
N LEU A 4 -27.76 5.75 11.03
CA LEU A 4 -27.14 4.69 11.82
C LEU A 4 -26.02 4.11 10.96
N GLU A 5 -24.83 4.70 11.06
CA GLU A 5 -23.61 4.11 10.54
C GLU A 5 -23.47 2.78 11.28
N VAL A 6 -23.78 1.66 10.61
CA VAL A 6 -23.63 0.33 11.18
C VAL A 6 -22.20 0.22 11.69
N LEU A 7 -22.04 0.17 13.02
CA LEU A 7 -20.74 0.11 13.67
C LEU A 7 -20.03 -1.16 13.20
N MET A 8 -19.11 -1.00 12.27
CA MET A 8 -18.29 -2.07 11.73
C MET A 8 -17.61 -2.80 12.88
N ASN A 9 -17.87 -4.11 13.01
CA ASN A 9 -17.34 -4.90 14.11
C ASN A 9 -15.82 -5.09 13.98
N ARG A 10 -15.18 -5.57 15.05
CA ARG A 10 -13.72 -5.73 15.12
C ARG A 10 -13.16 -6.61 13.99
N ILE A 11 -13.80 -7.76 13.74
CA ILE A 11 -13.35 -8.73 12.73
C ILE A 11 -13.44 -8.11 11.33
N GLU A 12 -14.53 -7.40 11.04
CA GLU A 12 -14.73 -6.73 9.77
C GLU A 12 -13.69 -5.62 9.55
N ARG A 13 -13.37 -4.82 10.58
CA ARG A 13 -12.30 -3.81 10.53
C ARG A 13 -10.93 -4.44 10.25
N LEU A 14 -10.60 -5.53 10.94
CA LEU A 14 -9.36 -6.27 10.71
C LEU A 14 -9.30 -6.81 9.28
N ARG A 15 -10.37 -7.42 8.79
CA ARG A 15 -10.43 -8.00 7.45
C ARG A 15 -10.30 -6.93 6.36
N ARG A 16 -10.99 -5.79 6.50
CA ARG A 16 -10.85 -4.66 5.58
C ARG A 16 -9.42 -4.11 5.59
N THR A 17 -8.81 -3.97 6.78
CA THR A 17 -7.40 -3.57 6.90
C THR A 17 -6.47 -4.54 6.17
N ALA A 18 -6.66 -5.85 6.35
CA ALA A 18 -5.88 -6.88 5.66
C ALA A 18 -6.03 -6.78 4.12
N LEU A 19 -7.24 -6.49 3.62
CA LEU A 19 -7.49 -6.26 2.20
C LEU A 19 -6.78 -5.01 1.68
N LEU A 20 -6.76 -3.91 2.43
CA LEU A 20 -6.01 -2.70 2.06
C LEU A 20 -4.51 -3.01 1.94
N CYS A 21 -3.94 -3.79 2.86
CA CYS A 21 -2.56 -4.24 2.75
C CYS A 21 -2.32 -5.09 1.48
N CYS A 22 -3.21 -6.03 1.18
CA CYS A 22 -3.11 -6.85 -0.05
C CYS A 22 -3.21 -5.97 -1.31
N HIS A 23 -4.12 -5.00 -1.31
CA HIS A 23 -4.29 -4.06 -2.43
C HIS A 23 -3.05 -3.19 -2.62
N PHE A 24 -2.47 -2.66 -1.54
CA PHE A 24 -1.18 -1.97 -1.61
C PHE A 24 -0.12 -2.86 -2.25
N VAL A 25 0.08 -4.07 -1.73
CA VAL A 25 1.15 -4.97 -2.16
C VAL A 25 1.01 -5.34 -3.63
N ARG A 26 -0.18 -5.76 -4.06
CA ARG A 26 -0.44 -6.14 -5.45
C ARG A 26 -0.19 -4.99 -6.40
N ASN A 27 -0.75 -3.82 -6.12
CA ASN A 27 -0.59 -2.66 -7.01
C ASN A 27 0.87 -2.19 -7.02
N TYR A 28 1.57 -2.21 -5.89
CA TYR A 28 2.97 -1.82 -5.89
C TYR A 28 3.84 -2.82 -6.67
N ALA A 29 3.58 -4.12 -6.55
CA ALA A 29 4.22 -5.15 -7.36
C ALA A 29 3.98 -4.91 -8.85
N TYR A 30 2.73 -4.65 -9.25
CA TYR A 30 2.38 -4.40 -10.64
C TYR A 30 3.01 -3.13 -11.21
N TYR A 31 3.07 -2.05 -10.42
CA TYR A 31 3.81 -0.85 -10.80
C TYR A 31 5.29 -1.18 -11.05
N ARG A 32 5.92 -1.93 -10.14
CA ARG A 32 7.34 -2.32 -10.20
C ARG A 32 7.64 -3.27 -11.35
N GLY A 33 6.73 -4.17 -11.71
CA GLY A 33 6.91 -5.13 -12.80
C GLY A 33 7.11 -4.48 -14.17
N GLY A 34 6.62 -3.26 -14.35
CA GLY A 34 6.79 -2.49 -15.58
C GLY A 34 8.08 -1.68 -15.66
N TRP A 35 9.04 -1.86 -14.76
CA TRP A 35 10.35 -1.17 -14.80
C TRP A 35 11.50 -2.16 -14.98
N VAL A 36 12.40 -1.89 -15.92
CA VAL A 36 13.65 -2.63 -16.13
C VAL A 36 14.79 -1.62 -16.22
N ASP A 37 15.80 -1.74 -15.36
CA ASP A 37 16.97 -0.84 -15.31
C ASP A 37 16.60 0.67 -15.27
N GLY A 38 15.51 1.00 -14.58
CA GLY A 38 15.01 2.37 -14.46
C GLY A 38 14.22 2.89 -15.67
N ILE A 39 13.97 2.04 -16.67
CA ILE A 39 13.19 2.36 -17.87
C ILE A 39 11.82 1.69 -17.76
N SER A 40 10.75 2.46 -18.01
CA SER A 40 9.40 1.91 -18.07
C SER A 40 9.23 1.09 -19.37
N MET A 41 8.66 -0.09 -19.21
CA MET A 41 8.27 -1.00 -20.29
C MET A 41 6.91 -0.63 -20.91
N ALA A 42 6.17 0.32 -20.31
CA ALA A 42 4.91 0.79 -20.83
C ALA A 42 5.14 1.61 -22.12
N ASN A 43 4.78 1.04 -23.27
CA ASN A 43 5.15 1.56 -24.59
C ASN A 43 4.10 2.45 -25.26
N ASN A 44 2.91 2.59 -24.67
CA ASN A 44 1.84 3.44 -25.21
C ASN A 44 1.04 4.12 -24.09
N LYS A 45 0.18 5.08 -24.47
CA LYS A 45 -0.61 5.87 -23.50
C LYS A 45 -1.47 5.01 -22.58
N PHE A 46 -2.02 3.90 -23.08
CA PHE A 46 -2.83 3.00 -22.27
C PHE A 46 -1.98 2.33 -21.19
N TRP A 47 -0.86 1.69 -21.55
CA TRP A 47 0.01 1.01 -20.59
C TRP A 47 0.67 1.97 -19.60
N ILE A 48 1.01 3.19 -20.05
CA ILE A 48 1.54 4.23 -19.16
C ILE A 48 0.47 4.61 -18.12
N THR A 49 -0.78 4.78 -18.56
CA THR A 49 -1.90 5.08 -17.66
C THR A 49 -2.14 3.94 -16.67
N VAL A 50 -2.16 2.70 -17.15
CA VAL A 50 -2.32 1.51 -16.29
C VAL A 50 -1.21 1.42 -15.25
N GLN A 51 0.05 1.59 -15.66
CA GLN A 51 1.19 1.53 -14.74
C GLN A 51 1.11 2.63 -13.68
N ASN A 52 0.78 3.86 -14.07
CA ASN A 52 0.65 4.98 -13.13
C ASN A 52 -0.53 4.77 -12.16
N ASN A 53 -1.66 4.22 -12.63
CA ASN A 53 -2.78 3.90 -11.75
C ASN A 53 -2.41 2.89 -10.67
N PHE A 54 -1.53 1.92 -10.96
CA PHE A 54 -1.03 1.01 -9.93
C PHE A 54 -0.25 1.75 -8.83
N LEU A 55 0.60 2.72 -9.21
CA LEU A 55 1.27 3.57 -8.23
C LEU A 55 0.26 4.36 -7.39
N ASP A 56 -0.69 5.05 -8.04
CA ASP A 56 -1.65 5.92 -7.37
C ASP A 56 -2.54 5.13 -6.40
N ILE A 57 -3.02 3.95 -6.79
CA ILE A 57 -3.76 3.07 -5.89
C ILE A 57 -2.88 2.65 -4.72
N SER A 58 -1.63 2.27 -4.94
CA SER A 58 -0.70 1.92 -3.84
C SER A 58 -0.57 3.08 -2.85
N ILE A 59 -0.41 4.30 -3.33
CA ILE A 59 -0.35 5.50 -2.47
C ILE A 59 -1.64 5.67 -1.67
N LEU A 60 -2.80 5.57 -2.32
CA LEU A 60 -4.10 5.73 -1.66
C LEU A 60 -4.34 4.67 -0.59
N GLU A 61 -4.00 3.41 -0.86
CA GLU A 61 -4.15 2.34 0.14
C GLU A 61 -3.20 2.52 1.31
N TRP A 62 -1.94 2.93 1.06
CA TRP A 62 -1.00 3.23 2.14
C TRP A 62 -1.47 4.40 3.00
N MET A 63 -2.00 5.46 2.38
CA MET A 63 -2.52 6.62 3.10
C MET A 63 -3.68 6.27 4.03
N LYS A 64 -4.56 5.33 3.66
CA LYS A 64 -5.63 4.85 4.56
C LYS A 64 -5.09 4.12 5.80
N LEU A 65 -3.91 3.50 5.69
CA LEU A 65 -3.28 2.70 6.74
C LEU A 65 -2.38 3.55 7.65
N PHE A 66 -1.62 4.49 7.10
CA PHE A 66 -0.56 5.24 7.80
C PHE A 66 -0.59 6.75 7.58
N GLY A 67 -1.46 7.24 6.70
CA GLY A 67 -1.52 8.63 6.27
C GLY A 67 -2.12 9.53 7.34
N SER A 68 -3.43 9.48 7.58
CA SER A 68 -4.09 10.35 8.57
C SER A 68 -4.55 9.59 9.80
N TYR A 69 -4.30 10.14 10.99
CA TYR A 69 -4.90 9.66 12.24
C TYR A 69 -6.44 9.72 12.21
N THR A 70 -7.05 10.50 11.32
CA THR A 70 -8.50 10.56 11.14
C THR A 70 -9.05 9.42 10.26
N ASP A 71 -8.22 8.70 9.51
CA ASP A 71 -8.67 7.60 8.64
C ASP A 71 -9.20 6.41 9.44
N LYS A 72 -10.25 5.76 8.93
CA LYS A 72 -10.96 4.67 9.63
C LYS A 72 -10.08 3.43 9.85
N HIS A 73 -9.12 3.20 8.95
CA HIS A 73 -8.23 2.03 8.98
C HIS A 73 -6.80 2.39 9.39
N HIS A 74 -6.61 3.60 9.94
CA HIS A 74 -5.30 4.00 10.44
C HIS A 74 -4.83 3.02 11.52
N TRP A 75 -3.56 2.64 11.48
CA TRP A 75 -3.00 1.59 12.32
C TRP A 75 -3.24 1.82 13.82
N THR A 76 -3.27 3.06 14.31
CA THR A 76 -3.58 3.39 15.72
C THR A 76 -5.02 3.08 16.15
N LYS A 77 -5.96 2.93 15.21
CA LYS A 77 -7.35 2.55 15.49
C LYS A 77 -7.59 1.06 15.37
N ILE A 78 -6.65 0.36 14.75
CA ILE A 78 -6.74 -1.06 14.49
C ILE A 78 -5.87 -1.81 15.49
N ILE A 79 -4.64 -1.43 15.74
CA ILE A 79 -3.80 -2.13 16.72
C ILE A 79 -4.10 -1.62 18.12
N ARG A 80 -4.37 -2.53 19.06
CA ARG A 80 -4.76 -2.19 20.44
C ARG A 80 -3.63 -1.50 21.22
N ASP A 81 -2.41 -2.02 21.10
CA ASP A 81 -1.19 -1.43 21.68
C ASP A 81 -0.36 -0.77 20.57
N SER A 82 -0.78 0.45 20.21
CA SER A 82 -0.17 1.19 19.10
C SER A 82 1.29 1.56 19.37
N GLU A 83 1.64 1.97 20.59
CA GLU A 83 3.01 2.38 20.90
C GLU A 83 4.00 1.21 20.72
N THR A 84 3.69 0.05 21.30
CA THR A 84 4.53 -1.15 21.11
C THR A 84 4.56 -1.58 19.65
N PHE A 85 3.43 -1.50 18.93
CA PHE A 85 3.38 -1.81 17.51
C PHE A 85 4.32 -0.93 16.69
N LYS A 86 4.29 0.39 16.91
CA LYS A 86 5.13 1.35 16.19
C LYS A 86 6.61 1.03 16.40
N VAL A 87 7.03 0.83 17.65
CA VAL A 87 8.42 0.50 17.98
C VAL A 87 8.86 -0.78 17.26
N LYS A 88 8.07 -1.84 17.33
CA LYS A 88 8.40 -3.13 16.68
C LYS A 88 8.34 -3.07 15.16
N MET A 89 7.44 -2.27 14.59
CA MET A 89 7.35 -2.06 13.14
C MET A 89 8.60 -1.33 12.63
N LEU A 90 9.03 -0.28 13.32
CA LEU A 90 10.22 0.49 12.97
C LEU A 90 11.48 -0.37 13.06
N ASP A 91 11.61 -1.16 14.13
CA ASP A 91 12.69 -2.14 14.30
C ASP A 91 12.71 -3.19 13.18
N TYR A 92 11.55 -3.80 12.88
CA TYR A 92 11.42 -4.76 11.78
C TYR A 92 11.81 -4.19 10.42
N CYS A 93 11.49 -2.91 10.16
CA CYS A 93 11.80 -2.24 8.91
C CYS A 93 13.22 -1.66 8.88
N ASN A 94 13.97 -1.72 9.98
CA ASN A 94 15.23 -1.00 10.18
C ASN A 94 15.11 0.50 9.87
N LEU A 95 14.09 1.15 10.43
CA LEU A 95 13.79 2.56 10.25
C LEU A 95 13.83 3.32 11.57
N SER A 96 14.38 4.53 11.53
CA SER A 96 14.11 5.52 12.56
C SER A 96 12.71 6.12 12.41
N GLU A 97 12.18 6.69 13.49
CA GLU A 97 10.93 7.45 13.44
C GLU A 97 11.03 8.65 12.47
N GLY A 98 12.19 9.31 12.40
CA GLY A 98 12.43 10.42 11.48
C GLY A 98 12.32 10.00 10.02
N GLU A 99 12.89 8.84 9.65
CA GLU A 99 12.78 8.29 8.29
C GLU A 99 11.35 7.89 7.95
N PHE A 100 10.65 7.23 8.87
CA PHE A 100 9.24 6.88 8.67
C PHE A 100 8.37 8.13 8.47
N ASN A 101 8.57 9.18 9.29
CA ASN A 101 7.82 10.43 9.13
C ASN A 101 8.16 11.15 7.82
N LYS A 102 9.43 11.13 7.40
CA LYS A 102 9.85 11.68 6.11
C LYS A 102 9.18 10.95 4.94
N ASP A 103 9.15 9.62 4.97
CA ASP A 103 8.47 8.83 3.94
C ASP A 103 6.96 9.11 3.93
N ARG A 104 6.34 9.19 5.11
CA ARG A 104 4.94 9.56 5.26
C ARG A 104 4.61 10.91 4.63
N GLU A 105 5.42 11.93 4.90
CA GLU A 105 5.22 13.27 4.32
C GLU A 105 5.45 13.29 2.80
N ASN A 106 6.42 12.54 2.29
CA ASN A 106 6.63 12.41 0.83
C ASN A 106 5.44 11.75 0.13
N ILE A 107 4.92 10.65 0.70
CA ILE A 107 3.75 9.95 0.17
C ILE A 107 2.50 10.83 0.24
N LYS A 108 2.29 11.51 1.37
CA LYS A 108 1.20 12.46 1.55
C LYS A 108 1.28 13.60 0.54
N LYS A 109 2.46 14.20 0.36
CA LYS A 109 2.68 15.26 -0.63
C LYS A 109 2.31 14.78 -2.04
N TYR A 110 2.75 13.58 -2.42
CA TYR A 110 2.39 13.00 -3.72
C TYR A 110 0.86 12.85 -3.86
N ARG A 111 0.19 12.27 -2.86
CA ARG A 111 -1.27 12.13 -2.83
C ARG A 111 -1.96 13.47 -2.99
N ASP A 112 -1.58 14.46 -2.18
CA ASP A 112 -2.26 15.75 -2.13
C ASP A 112 -2.06 16.50 -3.45
N LYS A 113 -0.83 16.51 -3.99
CA LYS A 113 -0.49 17.34 -5.15
C LYS A 113 -0.81 16.73 -6.51
N PHE A 114 -0.70 15.41 -6.65
CA PHE A 114 -0.77 14.76 -7.96
C PHE A 114 -1.95 13.80 -8.13
N VAL A 115 -2.44 13.18 -7.05
CA VAL A 115 -3.57 12.23 -7.11
C VAL A 115 -4.89 12.91 -6.76
N GLY A 116 -4.89 13.70 -5.68
CA GLY A 116 -6.11 14.28 -5.10
C GLY A 116 -6.50 15.64 -5.67
N HIS A 117 -5.52 16.51 -5.95
CA HIS A 117 -5.82 17.91 -6.29
C HIS A 117 -5.24 18.41 -7.62
N LEU A 118 -4.45 17.61 -8.37
CA LEU A 118 -3.75 18.04 -9.62
C LEU A 118 -3.29 19.50 -9.55
N ASP A 119 -2.55 19.80 -8.48
CA ASP A 119 -2.19 21.16 -8.06
C ASP A 119 -1.09 21.76 -8.97
N SER A 120 -0.64 22.97 -8.65
CA SER A 120 0.31 23.79 -9.40
C SER A 120 1.74 23.23 -9.59
N GLU A 121 2.07 22.05 -9.06
CA GLU A 121 3.42 21.49 -9.22
C GLU A 121 3.62 20.90 -10.61
N LYS A 122 4.63 21.41 -11.34
CA LYS A 122 4.93 21.00 -12.72
C LYS A 122 5.76 19.72 -12.84
N VAL A 123 6.36 19.28 -11.74
CA VAL A 123 7.27 18.12 -11.70
C VAL A 123 6.80 17.13 -10.66
N MET A 124 6.45 15.93 -11.11
CA MET A 124 6.02 14.84 -10.24
C MET A 124 7.23 14.12 -9.64
N ASN A 125 7.43 14.28 -8.32
CA ASN A 125 8.43 13.52 -7.58
C ASN A 125 7.79 12.26 -7.00
N ILE A 126 8.04 11.11 -7.62
CA ILE A 126 7.49 9.82 -7.19
C ILE A 126 8.21 9.38 -5.90
N PRO A 127 7.48 9.11 -4.80
CA PRO A 127 8.09 8.67 -3.54
C PRO A 127 8.65 7.25 -3.66
N LYS A 128 9.75 6.97 -2.96
CA LYS A 128 10.27 5.60 -2.83
C LYS A 128 9.38 4.80 -1.88
N LEU A 129 8.79 3.71 -2.35
CA LEU A 129 7.82 2.91 -1.58
C LEU A 129 8.39 1.64 -0.95
N HIS A 130 9.72 1.46 -0.93
CA HIS A 130 10.34 0.27 -0.32
C HIS A 130 10.02 0.16 1.18
N ASN A 131 10.24 1.24 1.93
CA ASN A 131 9.92 1.30 3.35
C ASN A 131 8.43 1.17 3.60
N ALA A 132 7.60 1.81 2.76
CA ALA A 132 6.15 1.67 2.79
C ALA A 132 5.71 0.20 2.64
N LEU A 133 6.31 -0.55 1.71
CA LEU A 133 6.07 -1.99 1.55
C LEU A 133 6.39 -2.79 2.81
N ASN A 134 7.55 -2.54 3.43
CA ASN A 134 7.95 -3.25 4.65
C ASN A 134 7.01 -2.96 5.82
N THR A 135 6.57 -1.70 5.98
CA THR A 135 5.58 -1.33 7.01
C THR A 135 4.23 -2.02 6.78
N VAL A 136 3.77 -2.14 5.53
CA VAL A 136 2.52 -2.84 5.18
C VAL A 136 2.62 -4.34 5.43
N LYS A 137 3.75 -4.98 5.07
CA LYS A 137 4.01 -6.40 5.34
C LYS A 137 3.98 -6.69 6.85
N TYR A 138 4.66 -5.87 7.64
CA TYR A 138 4.63 -5.99 9.10
C TYR A 138 3.23 -5.82 9.66
N TYR A 139 2.52 -4.76 9.25
CA TYR A 139 1.17 -4.49 9.74
C TYR A 139 0.20 -5.62 9.39
N TYR A 140 0.30 -6.15 8.17
CA TYR A 140 -0.49 -7.30 7.78
C TYR A 140 -0.24 -8.53 8.65
N LYS A 141 1.01 -8.85 8.97
CA LYS A 141 1.37 -9.98 9.85
C LYS A 141 0.66 -9.87 11.20
N CYS A 142 0.63 -8.68 11.79
CA CYS A 142 -0.09 -8.43 13.05
C CYS A 142 -1.61 -8.64 12.89
N VAL A 143 -2.21 -8.05 11.85
CA VAL A 143 -3.65 -8.15 11.58
C VAL A 143 -4.07 -9.59 11.26
N TYR A 144 -3.28 -10.32 10.48
CA TYR A 144 -3.57 -11.68 10.03
C TYR A 144 -3.62 -12.67 11.19
N VAL A 145 -2.69 -12.54 12.15
CA VAL A 145 -2.67 -13.37 13.37
C VAL A 145 -3.91 -13.12 14.24
N GLU A 146 -4.40 -11.89 14.30
CA GLU A 146 -5.62 -11.55 15.07
C GLU A 146 -6.92 -12.01 14.39
N LEU A 147 -6.93 -12.23 13.07
CA LEU A 147 -8.14 -12.65 12.36
C LEU A 147 -8.51 -14.10 12.71
N PRO A 148 -9.79 -14.42 12.98
CA PRO A 148 -10.28 -15.79 13.05
C PRO A 148 -10.03 -16.54 11.73
N PHE A 149 -9.81 -17.85 11.79
CA PHE A 149 -9.50 -18.68 10.62
C PHE A 149 -10.50 -18.47 9.47
N ASP A 150 -11.80 -18.54 9.75
CA ASP A 150 -12.86 -18.36 8.73
C ASP A 150 -12.85 -16.97 8.09
N SER A 151 -12.34 -15.97 8.82
CA SER A 151 -12.20 -14.59 8.33
C SER A 151 -10.92 -14.36 7.54
N ARG A 152 -10.08 -15.39 7.33
CA ARG A 152 -8.87 -15.34 6.49
C ARG A 152 -9.11 -15.83 5.07
N PHE A 153 -10.33 -16.24 4.73
CA PHE A 153 -10.65 -16.73 3.39
C PHE A 153 -10.27 -15.71 2.30
N HIS A 154 -9.57 -16.20 1.25
CA HIS A 154 -8.97 -15.42 0.16
C HIS A 154 -7.91 -14.37 0.54
N LEU A 155 -7.43 -14.38 1.79
CA LEU A 155 -6.28 -13.58 2.19
C LEU A 155 -5.00 -14.43 2.07
N PRO A 156 -3.93 -13.93 1.43
CA PRO A 156 -2.65 -14.64 1.36
C PRO A 156 -2.07 -14.84 2.77
N SER A 157 -1.51 -15.99 3.08
CA SER A 157 -0.89 -16.20 4.40
C SER A 157 0.39 -15.39 4.60
N ASP A 158 1.07 -15.02 3.50
CA ASP A 158 2.32 -14.29 3.49
C ASP A 158 2.31 -13.21 2.40
N LEU A 159 2.58 -11.95 2.77
CA LEU A 159 2.61 -10.84 1.81
C LEU A 159 3.95 -10.68 1.07
N GLU A 160 5.03 -11.31 1.53
CA GLU A 160 6.27 -11.45 0.77
C GLU A 160 6.03 -12.33 -0.45
N GLU A 161 5.54 -13.55 -0.23
CA GLU A 161 5.23 -14.49 -1.31
C GLU A 161 4.16 -13.91 -2.25
N TYR A 162 3.12 -13.27 -1.70
CA TYR A 162 2.11 -12.61 -2.51
C TYR A 162 2.68 -11.48 -3.38
N TYR A 163 3.62 -10.68 -2.84
CA TYR A 163 4.30 -9.63 -3.60
C TYR A 163 5.10 -10.22 -4.76
N ASP A 164 5.88 -11.27 -4.50
CA ASP A 164 6.75 -11.90 -5.50
C ASP A 164 5.94 -12.52 -6.64
N ASN A 165 4.84 -13.21 -6.33
CA ASN A 165 3.92 -13.75 -7.33
C ASN A 165 3.32 -12.62 -8.20
N CYS A 166 2.80 -11.56 -7.57
CA CYS A 166 2.26 -10.41 -8.32
C CYS A 166 3.35 -9.73 -9.19
N LEU A 167 4.58 -9.65 -8.69
CA LEU A 167 5.71 -9.05 -9.41
C LEU A 167 6.10 -9.90 -10.62
N TYR A 168 6.16 -11.22 -10.45
CA TYR A 168 6.43 -12.17 -11.53
C TYR A 168 5.36 -12.08 -12.63
N ASP A 169 4.08 -12.10 -12.23
CA ASP A 169 2.95 -12.01 -13.16
C ASP A 169 3.01 -10.71 -13.97
N SER A 170 3.17 -9.57 -13.29
CA SER A 170 3.24 -8.27 -13.96
C SER A 170 4.45 -8.13 -14.88
N LYS A 171 5.63 -8.62 -14.49
CA LYS A 171 6.80 -8.65 -15.38
C LYS A 171 6.51 -9.41 -16.66
N SER A 172 5.84 -10.57 -16.57
CA SER A 172 5.48 -11.39 -17.73
C SER A 172 4.54 -10.63 -18.68
N VAL A 173 3.55 -9.90 -18.14
CA VAL A 173 2.65 -9.04 -18.92
C VAL A 173 3.41 -7.91 -19.61
N PHE A 174 4.24 -7.16 -18.88
CA PHE A 174 5.03 -6.06 -19.45
C PHE A 174 6.06 -6.51 -20.49
N GLN A 175 6.60 -7.73 -20.37
CA GLN A 175 7.49 -8.29 -21.38
C GLN A 175 6.74 -8.61 -22.69
N SER A 176 5.50 -9.11 -22.61
CA SER A 176 4.70 -9.45 -23.79
C SER A 176 4.38 -8.26 -24.68
N ILE A 177 4.33 -7.04 -24.13
CA ILE A 177 4.00 -5.83 -24.88
C ILE A 177 5.23 -5.17 -25.50
N LYS A 178 6.47 -5.56 -25.12
CA LYS A 178 7.71 -4.99 -25.67
C LYS A 178 7.87 -5.27 -27.18
N GLY A 179 7.21 -6.31 -27.69
CA GLY A 179 7.28 -6.74 -29.09
C GLY A 179 6.09 -6.34 -29.95
N MET A 180 5.13 -5.58 -29.41
CA MET A 180 3.99 -4.99 -30.15
C MET A 180 4.30 -3.54 -30.50
#